data_AF-A0AAV5U5U1-F1
#
_entry.id   AF-A0AAV5U5U1-F1
#
_cell.length_a   1.000
_cell.length_b   1.000
_cell.length_c   1.000
_cell.angle_alpha   90.00
_cell.angle_beta   90.00
_cell.angle_gamma   90.00
#
_symmetry.space_group_name_H-M   'P 1'
#
loop_
_entity.id
_entity.type
_entity.pdbx_description
1 polymer ?
#
loop_
_entity_poly.entity_id
_entity_poly.type
_entity_poly.pdbx_seq_one_letter_code
_entity_poly.pdbx_strand_id
1 'polypeptide(L)' 'FEIQFILDLCEEYLVSSVVSNLSSKLLLSDQYRLVKLQGHIIRMLKTVEDVREVKRSSFYKDLSQDLIVALFEKLI' A
#
# COMPACT_ATOMS: atom_id res chain seq x y z
N PHE A 1 -13.94 20.03 0.74
CA PHE A 1 -12.67 20.68 1.15
C PHE A 1 -12.06 20.01 2.38
N GLU A 2 -12.79 19.77 3.46
CA GLU A 2 -12.22 19.19 4.68
C GLU A 2 -11.77 17.72 4.54
N ILE A 3 -12.50 16.89 3.79
CA ILE A 3 -12.17 15.46 3.63
C ILE A 3 -10.81 15.25 2.93
N GLN A 4 -10.49 16.05 1.91
CA GLN A 4 -9.20 15.90 1.21
C GLN A 4 -8.01 16.27 2.11
N PHE A 5 -8.14 17.34 2.89
CA PHE A 5 -7.11 17.74 3.85
C PHE A 5 -6.87 16.65 4.91
N ILE A 6 -7.94 16.01 5.41
CA ILE A 6 -7.82 14.89 6.35
C ILE A 6 -7.14 13.70 5.69
N LEU A 7 -7.50 13.36 4.45
CA LEU A 7 -6.86 12.27 3.71
C LEU A 7 -5.37 12.52 3.51
N ASP A 8 -4.98 13.76 3.18
CA ASP A 8 -3.57 14.13 2.99
C ASP A 8 -2.77 13.98 4.31
N LEU A 9 -3.34 14.41 5.44
CA LEU A 9 -2.73 14.22 6.76
C LEU A 9 -2.61 12.74 7.14
N CYS A 10 -3.66 11.95 6.87
CA CYS A 10 -3.62 10.50 7.09
C CYS A 10 -2.55 9.84 6.21
N GLU A 11 -2.43 10.27 4.95
CA GLU A 11 -1.42 9.77 4.03
C GLU A 11 0.00 10.07 4.52
N GLU A 12 0.27 11.30 4.97
CA GLU A 12 1.57 11.68 5.54
C GLU A 12 1.90 10.90 6.82
N TYR A 13 0.91 10.72 7.69
CA TYR A 13 1.08 9.92 8.90
C TYR A 13 1.37 8.45 8.57
N LEU A 14 0.63 7.87 7.62
CA LEU A 14 0.85 6.50 7.19
C LEU A 14 2.21 6.33 6.53
N VAL A 15 2.68 7.28 5.72
CA VAL A 15 4.03 7.23 5.13
C VAL A 15 5.13 7.27 6.20
N SER A 16 4.99 8.13 7.20
CA SER A 16 6.01 8.31 8.25
C SER A 16 5.97 7.25 9.37
N SER A 17 4.83 6.59 9.59
CA SER A 17 4.67 5.61 10.67
C SER A 17 5.43 4.31 10.39
N VAL A 18 6.31 3.93 11.31
CA VAL A 18 7.08 2.68 11.25
C VAL A 18 6.28 1.47 11.77
N VAL A 19 5.22 1.70 12.55
CA VAL A 19 4.60 0.68 13.41
C VAL A 19 3.51 -0.15 12.71
N SER A 20 2.90 0.36 11.65
CA SER A 20 1.78 -0.32 10.99
C SER A 20 2.24 -1.36 9.96
N ASN A 21 1.63 -2.54 9.99
CA ASN A 21 1.85 -3.62 9.02
C ASN A 21 1.71 -3.15 7.57
N LEU A 22 2.70 -3.48 6.74
CA LEU A 22 2.79 -3.05 5.34
C LEU A 22 1.57 -3.45 4.51
N SER A 23 1.02 -4.65 4.73
CA SER A 23 -0.19 -5.13 4.04
C SER A 23 -1.42 -4.29 4.36
N SER A 24 -1.58 -3.83 5.61
CA SER A 24 -2.71 -2.98 5.99
C SER A 24 -2.57 -1.58 5.40
N LYS A 25 -1.35 -1.02 5.33
CA LYS A 25 -1.10 0.26 4.66
C LYS A 25 -1.38 0.17 3.17
N LEU A 26 -1.05 -0.97 2.55
CA LEU A 26 -1.29 -1.21 1.14
C LEU A 26 -2.79 -1.26 0.84
N LEU A 27 -3.57 -1.97 1.67
CA LEU A 27 -5.03 -1.99 1.56
C LEU A 27 -5.64 -0.59 1.68
N LEU A 28 -5.22 0.18 2.69
CA LEU A 28 -5.69 1.55 2.87
C LEU A 28 -5.32 2.44 1.68
N SER A 29 -4.11 2.26 1.13
CA SER A 29 -3.67 3.01 -0.05
C SER A 29 -4.52 2.71 -1.28
N ASP A 30 -4.94 1.45 -1.45
CA ASP A 30 -5.81 1.03 -2.55
C ASP A 30 -7.24 1.56 -2.37
N GLN A 31 -7.82 1.33 -1.19
CA GLN A 31 -9.22 1.66 -0.88
C GLN A 31 -9.48 3.17 -0.95
N TYR A 32 -8.55 3.99 -0.45
CA TYR A 32 -8.68 5.44 -0.42
C TYR A 32 -7.88 6.14 -1.52
N ARG A 33 -7.27 5.40 -2.45
CA ARG A 33 -6.45 5.92 -3.57
C ARG A 33 -5.34 6.86 -3.10
N LEU A 34 -4.64 6.48 -2.03
CA LEU A 34 -3.52 7.23 -1.44
C LEU A 34 -2.24 6.97 -2.25
N VAL A 35 -2.06 7.74 -3.32
CA VAL A 35 -1.00 7.53 -4.32
C VAL A 35 0.41 7.66 -3.74
N LYS A 36 0.66 8.59 -2.81
CA LYS A 36 1.99 8.76 -2.18
C LYS A 36 2.30 7.57 -1.28
N LEU A 37 1.30 7.11 -0.51
CA LEU A 37 1.47 5.93 0.34
C LEU A 37 1.71 4.68 -0.49
N GLN A 38 0.92 4.46 -1.54
CA GLN A 38 1.09 3.34 -2.46
C GLN A 38 2.49 3.38 -3.10
N GLY A 39 2.91 4.54 -3.63
CA GLY A 39 4.24 4.72 -4.21
C GLY A 39 5.38 4.48 -3.22
N HIS A 40 5.20 4.89 -1.96
CA HIS A 40 6.17 4.62 -0.89
C HIS A 40 6.28 3.12 -0.57
N ILE A 41 5.14 2.44 -0.40
CA ILE A 41 5.11 1.00 -0.13
C ILE A 41 5.73 0.22 -1.29
N ILE A 42 5.35 0.56 -2.53
CA ILE A 42 5.91 -0.05 -3.72
C ILE A 42 7.43 0.12 -3.73
N ARG A 43 8.00 1.28 -3.38
CA ARG A 43 9.46 1.47 -3.28
C ARG A 43 10.13 0.66 -2.17
N MET A 44 9.41 0.39 -1.07
CA MET A 44 9.90 -0.45 0.03
C MET A 44 9.92 -1.94 -0.35
N LEU A 45 8.94 -2.40 -1.13
CA LEU A 45 8.87 -3.75 -1.67
C LEU A 45 10.01 -3.96 -2.68
N LYS A 46 11.11 -4.54 -2.21
CA LYS A 46 12.33 -4.79 -3.02
C LYS A 46 12.57 -6.27 -3.24
N THR A 47 12.03 -7.14 -2.41
CA THR A 47 12.28 -8.58 -2.49
C THR A 47 11.01 -9.35 -2.83
N VAL A 48 11.20 -10.52 -3.45
CA VAL A 48 10.13 -11.50 -3.72
C VAL A 48 9.48 -11.95 -2.41
N GLU A 49 10.25 -11.97 -1.32
CA GLU A 49 9.77 -12.34 0.01
C GLU A 49 8.75 -11.31 0.52
N ASP A 50 8.99 -10.01 0.31
CA ASP A 50 8.05 -8.95 0.71
C ASP A 50 6.70 -9.09 -0.02
N VAL A 51 6.73 -9.39 -1.32
CA VAL A 51 5.50 -9.61 -2.11
C VAL A 51 4.81 -10.92 -1.70
N ARG A 52 5.58 -11.94 -1.30
CA ARG A 52 5.04 -13.18 -0.76
C ARG A 52 4.34 -12.95 0.58
N GLU A 53 4.88 -12.10 1.44
CA GLU A 53 4.23 -11.69 2.70
C GLU A 53 2.93 -10.92 2.46
N VAL A 54 2.91 -10.02 1.48
CA VAL A 54 1.67 -9.36 1.03
C VAL A 54 0.64 -10.39 0.55
N LYS A 55 1.07 -11.36 -0.28
CA LYS A 55 0.20 -12.44 -0.79
C LYS A 55 -0.32 -13.38 0.30
N ARG A 56 0.47 -13.61 1.36
CA ARG A 56 0.08 -14.44 2.52
C ARG A 56 -0.89 -13.71 3.45
N SER A 57 -0.89 -12.38 3.43
CA SER A 57 -1.82 -11.60 4.25
C SER A 57 -3.25 -11.82 3.79
N SER A 58 -4.18 -11.90 4.74
CA SER A 58 -5.62 -12.03 4.46
C SER A 58 -6.18 -10.90 3.60
N PHE A 59 -5.50 -9.75 3.61
CA PHE A 59 -5.87 -8.54 2.87
C PHE A 59 -5.61 -8.64 1.36
N TYR A 60 -4.83 -9.62 0.89
CA TYR A 60 -4.55 -9.78 -0.55
C TYR A 60 -5.82 -10.00 -1.38
N LYS A 61 -6.85 -10.64 -0.80
CA LYS A 61 -8.14 -10.87 -1.48
C LYS A 61 -8.96 -9.58 -1.65
N ASP A 62 -8.67 -8.59 -0.82
CA ASP A 62 -9.39 -7.31 -0.79
C ASP A 62 -8.67 -6.22 -1.62
N LEU A 63 -7.49 -6.54 -2.20
CA LEU A 63 -6.77 -5.65 -3.10
C LEU A 63 -7.39 -5.66 -4.50
N SER A 64 -7.39 -4.49 -5.14
CA SER A 64 -7.72 -4.34 -6.55
C SER A 64 -6.77 -5.15 -7.44
N GLN A 65 -7.33 -5.73 -8.51
CA GLN A 65 -6.55 -6.46 -9.51
C GLN A 65 -5.48 -5.57 -10.15
N ASP A 66 -5.76 -4.27 -10.35
CA ASP A 66 -4.80 -3.32 -10.94
C ASP A 66 -3.54 -3.18 -10.06
N LEU A 67 -3.73 -3.14 -8.74
CA LEU A 67 -2.63 -3.00 -7.79
C LEU A 67 -1.83 -4.30 -7.68
N ILE A 68 -2.50 -5.45 -7.75
CA ILE A 68 -1.86 -6.76 -7.83
C ILE A 68 -0.98 -6.85 -9.08
N VAL A 69 -1.50 -6.48 -10.25
CA VAL A 69 -0.74 -6.47 -11.51
C VAL A 69 0.49 -5.56 -11.38
N ALA A 70 0.33 -4.34 -10.89
CA ALA A 70 1.44 -3.39 -10.71
C ALA A 70 2.53 -3.92 -9.75
N LEU A 71 2.16 -4.69 -8.72
CA LEU A 71 3.11 -5.36 -7.82
C LEU A 71 3.90 -6.45 -8.53
N PHE A 72 3.24 -7.27 -9.34
CA PHE A 72 3.88 -8.36 -10.10
C PHE A 72 4.76 -7.85 -11.23
N GLU A 73 4.34 -6.80 -11.94
CA GLU A 73 5.16 -6.17 -13.00
C GLU A 73 6.48 -5.63 -12.47
N LYS A 74 6.53 -5.19 -11.21
CA LYS A 74 7.76 -4.69 -10.59
C LYS A 74 8.76 -5.79 -10.19
N LEU A 75 8.35 -7.06 -10.20
CA LEU A 75 9.19 -8.20 -9.85
C LEU A 75 9.83 -8.89 -11.07
N ILE A 76 9.38 -8.56 -12.28
CA ILE A 76 9.89 -9.07 -13.57
C ILE A 76 10.95 -8.11 -14.10
#